data_AF-A0A1Z5IRZ1-F1
#
_entry.id   AF-A0A1Z5IRZ1-F1
#
_cell.length_a   1.000
_cell.length_b   1.000
_cell.length_c   1.000
_cell.angle_alpha   90.00
_cell.angle_beta   90.00
_cell.angle_gamma   90.00
#
_symmetry.space_group_name_H-M   'P 1'
#
loop_
_entity.id
_entity.type
_entity.pdbx_description
1 polymer ?
#
loop_
_entity_poly.entity_id
_entity_poly.type
_entity_poly.pdbx_seq_one_letter_code
_entity_poly.pdbx_strand_id
1 'polypeptide(L)'
;MNKLALPMTLLSILLLSGCGNQSAKHADSSQQSTSSKVVSSKKASQQTTTSQSSTSSTSSTSASTSSSSSMAVADNSSTVKQFVAGQDFKIEPVLYNGQPVNKAMDEQKAPQNTVHDYTVLVNFDQASKATTQYIGEIRPEHKSYTVANDTLTLGKYHIPFSTNGKAVTFLPWKASDGQGGTITYKFTNQ
;
A
#
# COMPACT_ATOMS: atom_id res chain seq x y z
N MET A 1 28.20 54.86 5.79
CA MET A 1 29.24 54.43 6.75
C MET A 1 28.67 54.58 8.13
N ASN A 2 28.45 53.50 8.88
CA ASN A 2 28.48 53.46 10.33
C ASN A 2 28.54 52.00 10.81
N LYS A 3 29.41 51.80 11.80
CA LYS A 3 30.01 50.60 12.35
C LYS A 3 29.01 49.86 13.26
N LEU A 4 28.89 48.53 13.17
CA LEU A 4 29.62 47.52 13.98
C LEU A 4 29.02 47.30 15.37
N ALA A 5 28.43 46.12 15.62
CA ALA A 5 28.58 45.31 16.84
C ALA A 5 27.68 44.06 16.80
N LEU A 6 28.30 42.90 16.59
CA LEU A 6 27.80 41.59 17.03
C LEU A 6 28.07 41.43 18.53
N PRO A 7 27.23 40.67 19.26
CA PRO A 7 27.76 39.67 20.17
C PRO A 7 27.03 38.33 19.99
N MET A 8 27.76 37.25 19.68
CA MET A 8 28.47 36.36 20.61
C MET A 8 27.60 35.16 20.98
N THR A 9 27.79 34.11 20.19
CA THR A 9 27.37 32.72 20.38
C THR A 9 27.64 32.19 21.78
N LEU A 10 26.63 31.60 22.43
CA LEU A 10 26.82 30.69 23.55
C LEU A 10 26.59 29.25 23.06
N LEU A 11 27.70 28.53 22.89
CA LEU A 11 27.77 27.14 22.47
C LEU A 11 27.79 26.26 23.73
N SER A 12 26.67 25.68 24.13
CA SER A 12 26.63 24.70 25.23
C SER A 12 26.88 23.30 24.68
N ILE A 13 28.14 22.86 24.79
CA ILE A 13 28.56 21.47 24.55
C ILE A 13 28.31 20.69 25.85
N LEU A 14 27.37 19.76 25.83
CA LEU A 14 27.23 18.71 26.85
C LEU A 14 27.77 17.41 26.26
N LEU A 15 29.01 17.06 26.61
CA LEU A 15 29.61 15.76 26.30
C LEU A 15 29.57 14.84 27.53
N LEU A 16 28.89 13.72 27.33
CA LEU A 16 29.03 12.34 27.82
C LEU A 16 29.85 12.03 29.08
N SER A 17 29.29 11.15 29.92
CA SER A 17 29.97 9.93 30.41
C SER A 17 28.96 8.94 31.02
N GLY A 18 29.00 7.69 30.58
CA GLY A 18 28.19 6.60 31.15
C GLY A 18 28.39 5.26 30.43
N CYS A 19 29.60 4.72 30.49
CA CYS A 19 29.88 3.32 30.14
C CYS A 19 29.26 2.39 31.20
N GLY A 20 28.57 1.34 30.75
CA GLY A 20 28.04 0.29 31.63
C GLY A 20 27.83 -1.00 30.86
N ASN A 21 28.94 -1.68 30.57
CA ASN A 21 28.97 -3.02 29.98
C ASN A 21 28.63 -4.05 31.07
N GLN A 22 27.44 -4.65 31.03
CA GLN A 22 27.12 -5.82 31.86
C GLN A 22 26.67 -6.96 30.95
N SER A 23 27.65 -7.78 30.57
CA SER A 23 27.42 -9.13 30.11
C SER A 23 27.04 -9.99 31.32
N ALA A 24 25.78 -10.41 31.39
CA ALA A 24 25.37 -11.51 32.26
C ALA A 24 25.04 -12.72 31.38
N LYS A 25 25.89 -13.75 31.48
CA LYS A 25 25.63 -15.10 30.97
C LYS A 25 24.79 -15.89 31.98
N HIS A 26 24.07 -16.86 31.42
CA HIS A 26 23.44 -18.05 32.01
C HIS A 26 22.11 -17.86 32.77
N ALA A 27 21.03 -18.42 32.21
CA ALA A 27 20.55 -19.73 32.66
C ALA A 27 19.64 -20.38 31.61
N ASP A 28 19.90 -21.66 31.43
CA ASP A 28 19.21 -22.67 30.64
C ASP A 28 17.75 -22.85 31.08
N SER A 29 16.82 -22.81 30.13
CA SER A 29 15.55 -23.53 30.26
C SER A 29 15.10 -23.98 28.87
N SER A 30 15.40 -25.24 28.61
CA SER A 30 14.85 -26.09 27.57
C SER A 30 13.35 -25.88 27.33
N GLN A 31 13.00 -25.34 26.16
CA GLN A 31 11.70 -25.59 25.54
C GLN A 31 11.90 -26.08 24.11
N GLN A 32 11.83 -27.41 24.02
CA GLN A 32 11.63 -28.24 22.85
C GLN A 32 10.54 -27.66 21.95
N SER A 33 10.95 -27.08 20.82
CA SER A 33 10.05 -26.76 19.71
C SER A 33 10.37 -27.67 18.54
N THR A 34 9.38 -28.48 18.19
CA THR A 34 9.37 -29.47 17.13
C THR A 34 9.61 -28.81 15.76
N SER A 35 10.80 -29.01 15.20
CA SER A 35 11.12 -28.65 13.83
C SER A 35 10.54 -29.70 12.87
N SER A 36 9.42 -29.36 12.22
CA SER A 36 8.92 -30.07 11.05
C SER A 36 9.79 -29.71 9.84
N LYS A 37 10.84 -30.49 9.62
CA LYS A 37 11.62 -30.51 8.37
C LYS A 37 10.73 -31.09 7.25
N VAL A 38 10.04 -30.24 6.51
CA VAL A 38 9.46 -30.63 5.20
C VAL A 38 10.56 -30.66 4.16
N VAL A 39 10.97 -31.87 3.81
CA VAL A 39 11.94 -32.16 2.76
C VAL A 39 11.27 -31.98 1.40
N SER A 40 11.81 -31.04 0.64
CA SER A 40 11.46 -30.74 -0.75
C SER A 40 11.70 -31.97 -1.65
N SER A 41 10.63 -32.51 -2.23
CA SER A 41 10.68 -33.54 -3.26
C SER A 41 10.45 -32.93 -4.65
N LYS A 42 11.57 -32.62 -5.30
CA LYS A 42 11.90 -32.90 -6.71
C LYS A 42 10.74 -32.87 -7.71
N LYS A 43 10.52 -31.71 -8.35
CA LYS A 43 9.81 -31.61 -9.65
C LYS A 43 10.82 -31.34 -10.76
N ALA A 44 11.09 -32.34 -11.58
CA ALA A 44 11.71 -32.18 -12.89
C ALA A 44 11.00 -33.15 -13.84
N SER A 45 10.15 -32.62 -14.71
CA SER A 45 9.61 -33.36 -15.85
C SER A 45 9.74 -32.52 -17.11
N GLN A 46 10.08 -33.25 -18.16
CA GLN A 46 10.68 -32.87 -19.43
C GLN A 46 9.95 -31.79 -20.23
N GLN A 47 10.77 -30.89 -20.79
CA GLN A 47 10.47 -30.12 -21.99
C GLN A 47 10.76 -31.02 -23.21
N THR A 48 9.76 -31.20 -24.07
CA THR A 48 9.96 -31.72 -25.43
C THR A 48 9.15 -30.87 -26.41
N THR A 49 9.84 -30.54 -27.49
CA THR A 49 9.48 -29.76 -28.68
C THR A 49 8.26 -30.27 -29.45
N THR A 50 7.51 -29.36 -30.11
CA THR A 50 7.35 -29.34 -31.59
C THR A 50 6.55 -28.12 -32.05
N SER A 51 7.11 -27.41 -33.02
CA SER A 51 6.45 -26.42 -33.88
C SER A 51 5.45 -27.09 -34.81
N GLN A 52 4.28 -26.49 -35.04
CA GLN A 52 3.63 -26.60 -36.34
C GLN A 52 2.71 -25.42 -36.63
N SER A 53 3.11 -24.70 -37.67
CA SER A 53 2.39 -23.63 -38.35
C SER A 53 1.26 -24.23 -39.18
N SER A 54 0.10 -23.58 -39.18
CA SER A 54 -0.86 -23.71 -40.28
C SER A 54 -1.64 -22.42 -40.45
N THR A 55 -1.25 -21.72 -41.50
CA THR A 55 -1.89 -20.57 -42.13
C THR A 55 -3.25 -20.99 -42.69
N SER A 56 -4.29 -20.21 -42.43
CA SER A 56 -5.47 -20.17 -43.30
C SER A 56 -6.05 -18.76 -43.30
N SER A 57 -5.80 -18.09 -44.42
CA SER A 57 -6.37 -16.82 -44.83
C SER A 57 -7.87 -16.94 -45.09
N THR A 58 -8.64 -16.01 -44.53
CA THR A 58 -9.98 -15.69 -45.02
C THR A 58 -10.17 -14.17 -44.99
N SER A 59 -10.23 -13.62 -46.19
CA SER A 59 -10.57 -12.23 -46.49
C SER A 59 -12.07 -12.01 -46.36
N SER A 60 -12.47 -10.94 -45.67
CA SER A 60 -13.73 -10.26 -45.96
C SER A 60 -13.60 -8.75 -45.72
N THR A 61 -13.77 -8.05 -46.83
CA THR A 61 -13.96 -6.61 -47.00
C THR A 61 -15.15 -6.11 -46.16
N SER A 62 -15.05 -4.94 -45.52
CA SER A 62 -15.98 -3.81 -45.69
C SER A 62 -15.90 -2.74 -44.59
N ALA A 63 -15.94 -1.49 -45.04
CA ALA A 63 -16.46 -0.28 -44.39
C ALA A 63 -15.73 0.24 -43.13
N SER A 64 -14.76 1.12 -43.37
CA SER A 64 -14.27 2.09 -42.39
C SER A 64 -15.31 3.21 -42.19
N THR A 65 -16.29 2.95 -41.32
CA THR A 65 -17.09 4.01 -40.71
C THR A 65 -16.32 4.49 -39.50
N SER A 66 -15.66 5.63 -39.61
CA SER A 66 -14.99 6.33 -38.52
C SER A 66 -16.04 6.88 -37.56
N SER A 67 -16.59 6.02 -36.73
CA SER A 67 -17.37 6.40 -35.57
C SER A 67 -16.39 6.83 -34.49
N SER A 68 -16.18 8.15 -34.39
CA SER A 68 -15.61 8.78 -33.21
C SER A 68 -16.51 8.44 -32.02
N SER A 69 -16.25 7.31 -31.38
CA SER A 69 -16.85 6.95 -30.11
C SER A 69 -16.25 7.89 -29.06
N SER A 70 -16.89 9.04 -28.86
CA SER A 70 -16.89 9.69 -27.57
C SER A 70 -17.47 8.67 -26.59
N MET A 71 -16.60 7.83 -26.02
CA MET A 71 -16.99 6.92 -24.96
C MET A 71 -17.49 7.79 -23.82
N ALA A 72 -18.80 7.82 -23.64
CA ALA A 72 -19.37 8.28 -22.40
C ALA A 72 -18.67 7.48 -21.29
N VAL A 73 -17.92 8.18 -20.43
CA VAL A 73 -17.29 7.57 -19.26
C VAL A 73 -18.43 6.91 -18.48
N ALA A 74 -18.49 5.58 -18.52
CA ALA A 74 -19.51 4.84 -17.80
C ALA A 74 -19.34 5.17 -16.32
N ASP A 75 -20.39 5.67 -15.68
CA ASP A 75 -20.35 6.00 -14.26
C ASP A 75 -20.26 4.71 -13.43
N ASN A 76 -19.03 4.28 -13.16
CA ASN A 76 -18.70 3.10 -12.37
C ASN A 76 -19.05 3.26 -10.88
N SER A 77 -19.54 4.44 -10.46
CA SER A 77 -19.88 4.76 -9.07
C SER A 77 -20.80 3.75 -8.41
N SER A 78 -21.89 3.36 -9.10
CA SER A 78 -22.86 2.41 -8.54
C SER A 78 -22.26 1.01 -8.33
N THR A 79 -21.44 0.53 -9.27
CA THR A 79 -20.75 -0.77 -9.18
C THR A 79 -19.80 -0.81 -8.01
N VAL A 80 -18.96 0.22 -7.84
CA VAL A 80 -17.99 0.27 -6.75
C VAL A 80 -18.68 0.41 -5.39
N LYS A 81 -19.70 1.27 -5.28
CA LYS A 81 -20.47 1.41 -4.04
C LYS A 81 -21.13 0.11 -3.61
N GLN A 82 -21.68 -0.66 -4.56
CA GLN A 82 -22.23 -2.00 -4.28
C GLN A 82 -21.14 -3.00 -3.89
N PHE A 83 -19.97 -2.92 -4.52
CA PHE A 83 -18.85 -3.81 -4.22
C PHE A 83 -18.30 -3.62 -2.80
N VAL A 84 -18.22 -2.36 -2.34
CA VAL A 84 -17.65 -2.06 -1.01
C VAL A 84 -18.67 -2.12 0.11
N ALA A 85 -19.97 -1.94 -0.17
CA ALA A 85 -21.00 -1.87 0.88
C ALA A 85 -21.05 -3.15 1.74
N GLY A 86 -21.01 -2.96 3.06
CA GLY A 86 -21.04 -4.03 4.05
C GLY A 86 -19.70 -4.76 4.24
N GLN A 87 -18.63 -4.33 3.57
CA GLN A 87 -17.34 -5.01 3.58
C GLN A 87 -16.30 -4.24 4.39
N ASP A 88 -15.35 -5.00 4.94
CA ASP A 88 -14.16 -4.48 5.60
C ASP A 88 -12.97 -4.43 4.64
N PHE A 89 -12.22 -3.33 4.75
CA PHE A 89 -11.01 -3.10 3.99
C PHE A 89 -9.90 -2.57 4.89
N LYS A 90 -8.68 -2.66 4.40
CA LYS A 90 -7.50 -2.09 5.02
C LYS A 90 -6.75 -1.25 3.99
N ILE A 91 -6.43 -0.01 4.37
CA ILE A 91 -5.41 0.82 3.71
C ILE A 91 -4.11 0.53 4.44
N GLU A 92 -3.10 0.02 3.74
CA GLU A 92 -1.78 -0.24 4.37
C GLU A 92 -0.61 0.19 3.48
N PRO A 93 0.49 0.69 4.08
CA PRO A 93 1.75 0.90 3.36
C PRO A 93 2.32 -0.41 2.83
N VAL A 94 2.84 -0.39 1.61
CA VAL A 94 3.67 -1.47 1.06
C VAL A 94 5.08 -1.06 0.77
N LEU A 95 5.26 0.14 0.25
CA LEU A 95 6.57 0.65 -0.12
C LEU A 95 6.79 2.00 0.55
N TYR A 96 8.01 2.24 0.98
CA TYR A 96 8.51 3.56 1.35
C TYR A 96 9.64 3.92 0.39
N ASN A 97 9.51 5.04 -0.33
CA ASN A 97 10.44 5.47 -1.38
C ASN A 97 10.76 4.37 -2.41
N GLY A 98 9.79 3.50 -2.71
CA GLY A 98 9.92 2.40 -3.67
C GLY A 98 10.52 1.10 -3.10
N GLN A 99 11.00 1.09 -1.85
CA GLN A 99 11.48 -0.11 -1.17
C GLN A 99 10.38 -0.73 -0.30
N PRO A 100 10.28 -2.07 -0.15
CA PRO A 100 9.35 -2.69 0.81
C PRO A 100 9.42 -2.02 2.19
N VAL A 101 8.28 -1.61 2.72
CA VAL A 101 8.20 -0.73 3.90
C VAL A 101 8.91 -1.33 5.11
N ASN A 102 8.73 -2.62 5.39
CA ASN A 102 9.41 -3.30 6.50
C ASN A 102 10.93 -3.25 6.35
N LYS A 103 11.44 -3.59 5.16
CA LYS A 103 12.88 -3.48 4.85
C LYS A 103 13.39 -2.05 4.98
N ALA A 104 12.60 -1.06 4.56
CA ALA A 104 12.97 0.35 4.71
C ALA A 104 13.01 0.79 6.19
N MET A 105 12.11 0.28 7.03
CA MET A 105 12.15 0.50 8.48
C MET A 105 13.38 -0.20 9.10
N ASP A 106 13.63 -1.46 8.79
CA ASP A 106 14.78 -2.22 9.31
C ASP A 106 16.12 -1.54 8.97
N GLU A 107 16.22 -0.94 7.77
CA GLU A 107 17.39 -0.20 7.31
C GLU A 107 17.41 1.28 7.74
N GLN A 108 16.48 1.71 8.60
CA GLN A 108 16.34 3.09 9.09
C GLN A 108 16.15 4.14 7.97
N LYS A 109 15.64 3.71 6.81
CA LYS A 109 15.28 4.57 5.68
C LYS A 109 13.84 5.06 5.74
N ALA A 110 13.00 4.42 6.55
CA ALA A 110 11.65 4.84 6.88
C ALA A 110 11.50 4.97 8.41
N PRO A 111 10.57 5.81 8.91
CA PRO A 111 10.22 5.85 10.33
C PRO A 111 9.84 4.46 10.88
N GLN A 112 10.31 4.10 12.08
CA GLN A 112 10.18 2.75 12.65
C GLN A 112 8.75 2.21 12.79
N ASN A 113 7.74 3.08 12.82
CA ASN A 113 6.35 2.71 12.97
C ASN A 113 5.52 2.97 11.70
N THR A 114 6.15 3.13 10.53
CA THR A 114 5.45 3.51 9.29
C THR A 114 4.25 2.59 8.99
N VAL A 115 4.38 1.28 9.17
CA VAL A 115 3.23 0.38 8.95
C VAL A 115 2.12 0.64 9.95
N HIS A 116 2.45 0.76 11.23
CA HIS A 116 1.47 0.99 12.29
C HIS A 116 0.74 2.33 12.13
N ASP A 117 1.50 3.41 11.94
CA ASP A 117 1.01 4.79 11.96
C ASP A 117 0.15 5.13 10.73
N TYR A 118 0.39 4.44 9.61
CA TYR A 118 -0.29 4.70 8.34
C TYR A 118 -1.27 3.59 7.92
N THR A 119 -1.45 2.56 8.75
CA THR A 119 -2.50 1.56 8.49
C THR A 119 -3.84 2.07 9.01
N VAL A 120 -4.87 1.94 8.16
CA VAL A 120 -6.25 2.33 8.48
C VAL A 120 -7.18 1.17 8.17
N LEU A 121 -8.00 0.79 9.14
CA LEU A 121 -9.13 -0.11 8.94
C LEU A 121 -10.33 0.69 8.47
N VAL A 122 -11.06 0.16 7.49
CA VAL A 122 -12.20 0.81 6.86
C VAL A 122 -13.36 -0.17 6.80
N ASN A 123 -14.43 0.11 7.53
CA ASN A 123 -15.71 -0.59 7.40
C ASN A 123 -16.66 0.28 6.56
N PHE A 124 -17.24 -0.26 5.49
CA PHE A 124 -18.25 0.45 4.71
C PHE A 124 -19.66 0.09 5.20
N ASP A 125 -20.13 0.81 6.22
CA ASP A 125 -21.44 0.57 6.84
C ASP A 125 -22.59 0.61 5.81
N GLN A 126 -22.52 1.53 4.84
CA GLN A 126 -23.57 1.81 3.85
C GLN A 126 -22.99 2.31 2.52
N ALA A 127 -23.86 2.49 1.51
CA ALA A 127 -23.48 2.92 0.15
C ALA A 127 -22.79 4.31 0.04
N SER A 128 -22.68 5.07 1.12
CA SER A 128 -21.97 6.36 1.15
C SER A 128 -21.33 6.70 2.49
N LYS A 129 -21.30 5.76 3.44
CA LYS A 129 -20.74 5.94 4.78
C LYS A 129 -19.72 4.85 5.05
N ALA A 130 -18.62 5.26 5.68
CA ALA A 130 -17.60 4.36 6.14
C ALA A 130 -17.13 4.78 7.53
N THR A 131 -16.77 3.80 8.34
CA THR A 131 -16.12 3.98 9.63
C THR A 131 -14.65 3.64 9.45
N THR A 132 -13.77 4.56 9.85
CA THR A 132 -12.32 4.42 9.73
C THR A 132 -11.66 4.40 11.10
N GLN A 133 -10.64 3.58 11.28
CA GLN A 133 -9.88 3.51 12.53
C GLN A 133 -8.40 3.29 12.23
N TYR A 134 -7.52 4.15 12.75
CA TYR A 134 -6.09 3.90 12.70
C TYR A 134 -5.68 2.90 13.77
N ILE A 135 -4.58 2.20 13.54
CA ILE A 135 -4.07 1.25 14.54
C ILE A 135 -3.69 2.01 15.83
N GLY A 136 -4.20 1.53 16.96
CA GLY A 136 -3.98 2.14 18.28
C GLY A 136 -4.97 3.25 18.64
N GLU A 137 -5.85 3.70 17.74
CA GLU A 137 -6.90 4.65 18.08
C GLU A 137 -8.06 3.96 18.81
N ILE A 138 -8.54 4.58 19.90
CA ILE A 138 -9.65 4.06 20.70
C ILE A 138 -11.01 4.39 20.09
N ARG A 139 -11.09 5.50 19.32
CA ARG A 139 -12.35 6.02 18.78
C ARG A 139 -12.32 5.99 17.26
N PRO A 140 -13.15 5.16 16.61
CA PRO A 140 -13.32 5.22 15.18
C PRO A 140 -13.90 6.57 14.73
N GLU A 141 -13.58 6.97 13.51
CA GLU A 141 -14.14 8.14 12.85
C GLU A 141 -15.16 7.72 11.80
N HIS A 142 -16.32 8.39 11.78
CA HIS A 142 -17.32 8.19 10.73
C HIS A 142 -17.10 9.19 9.60
N LYS A 143 -16.97 8.70 8.38
CA LYS A 143 -16.71 9.49 7.18
C LYS A 143 -17.73 9.19 6.09
N SER A 144 -18.02 10.20 5.27
CA SER A 144 -18.64 9.97 3.97
C SER A 144 -17.57 9.66 2.95
N TYR A 145 -17.93 8.89 1.92
CA TYR A 145 -17.06 8.64 0.77
C TYR A 145 -17.78 8.91 -0.54
N THR A 146 -17.02 9.22 -1.58
CA THR A 146 -17.52 9.41 -2.94
C THR A 146 -16.80 8.50 -3.91
N VAL A 147 -17.45 8.23 -5.04
CA VAL A 147 -16.86 7.49 -6.15
C VAL A 147 -17.12 8.30 -7.41
N ALA A 148 -16.05 8.74 -8.07
CA ALA A 148 -16.08 9.48 -9.32
C ALA A 148 -14.73 9.38 -10.02
N ASN A 149 -14.70 9.47 -11.35
CA ASN A 149 -13.46 9.50 -12.14
C ASN A 149 -12.47 8.38 -11.77
N ASP A 150 -12.97 7.15 -11.71
CA ASP A 150 -12.20 5.94 -11.34
C ASP A 150 -11.43 6.04 -10.00
N THR A 151 -11.93 6.88 -9.09
CA THR A 151 -11.35 7.12 -7.76
C THR A 151 -12.42 7.03 -6.68
N LEU A 152 -12.16 6.21 -5.65
CA LEU A 152 -12.91 6.23 -4.39
C LEU A 152 -12.23 7.23 -3.46
N THR A 153 -12.94 8.29 -3.07
CA THR A 153 -12.42 9.30 -2.14
C THR A 153 -13.00 9.08 -0.75
N LEU A 154 -12.12 8.83 0.23
CA LEU A 154 -12.45 8.61 1.63
C LEU A 154 -11.56 9.49 2.52
N GLY A 155 -12.12 10.60 3.01
CA GLY A 155 -11.34 11.61 3.73
C GLY A 155 -10.18 12.13 2.86
N LYS A 156 -8.94 11.93 3.32
CA LYS A 156 -7.72 12.32 2.61
C LYS A 156 -7.25 11.30 1.56
N TYR A 157 -7.86 10.12 1.50
CA TYR A 157 -7.43 9.04 0.62
C TYR A 157 -8.15 9.12 -0.73
N HIS A 158 -7.37 9.09 -1.80
CA HIS A 158 -7.82 8.99 -3.18
C HIS A 158 -7.40 7.63 -3.71
N ILE A 159 -8.32 6.67 -3.67
CA ILE A 159 -8.04 5.26 -3.94
C ILE A 159 -8.42 4.97 -5.39
N PRO A 160 -7.45 4.81 -6.30
CA PRO A 160 -7.73 4.49 -7.68
C PRO A 160 -8.28 3.07 -7.81
N PHE A 161 -9.20 2.88 -8.74
CA PHE A 161 -9.72 1.56 -9.08
C PHE A 161 -9.87 1.38 -10.58
N SER A 162 -10.11 0.14 -10.98
CA SER A 162 -10.57 -0.22 -12.32
C SER A 162 -11.75 -1.18 -12.20
N THR A 163 -12.63 -1.15 -13.19
CA THR A 163 -13.75 -2.07 -13.30
C THR A 163 -13.64 -2.93 -14.54
N ASN A 164 -14.04 -4.19 -14.42
CA ASN A 164 -14.27 -5.09 -15.55
C ASN A 164 -15.63 -5.76 -15.35
N GLY A 165 -16.67 -5.15 -15.91
CA GLY A 165 -18.06 -5.49 -15.61
C GLY A 165 -18.37 -5.21 -14.13
N LYS A 166 -18.71 -6.27 -13.38
CA LYS A 166 -18.98 -6.19 -11.92
C LYS A 166 -17.75 -6.36 -11.05
N ALA A 167 -16.61 -6.77 -11.62
CA ALA A 167 -15.38 -6.91 -10.86
C ALA A 167 -14.75 -5.53 -10.63
N VAL A 168 -14.39 -5.24 -9.39
CA VAL A 168 -13.67 -4.02 -8.99
C VAL A 168 -12.28 -4.41 -8.52
N THR A 169 -11.27 -3.75 -9.08
CA THR A 169 -9.87 -3.94 -8.67
C THR A 169 -9.32 -2.60 -8.20
N PHE A 170 -8.92 -2.52 -6.93
CA PHE A 170 -8.24 -1.36 -6.38
C PHE A 170 -6.76 -1.39 -6.74
N LEU A 171 -6.25 -0.25 -7.17
CA LEU A 171 -4.87 -0.10 -7.61
C LEU A 171 -4.04 0.52 -6.47
N PRO A 172 -2.74 0.18 -6.37
CA PRO A 172 -1.86 0.85 -5.44
C PRO A 172 -1.68 2.32 -5.85
N TRP A 173 -1.50 3.20 -4.87
CA TRP A 173 -1.26 4.63 -5.12
C TRP A 173 -0.16 5.17 -4.22
N LYS A 174 0.43 6.28 -4.63
CA LYS A 174 1.47 6.98 -3.88
C LYS A 174 0.88 8.21 -3.19
N ALA A 175 1.35 8.48 -1.98
CA ALA A 175 1.12 9.75 -1.30
C ALA A 175 2.37 10.16 -0.52
N SER A 176 2.53 11.48 -0.32
CA SER A 176 3.58 12.03 0.52
C SER A 176 3.35 11.65 1.98
N ASP A 177 4.43 11.38 2.72
CA ASP A 177 4.40 11.21 4.18
C ASP A 177 4.44 12.56 4.95
N GLY A 178 4.53 13.69 4.22
CA GLY A 178 4.62 15.02 4.80
C GLY A 178 6.02 15.40 5.33
N GLN A 179 6.99 14.49 5.30
CA GLN A 179 8.37 14.66 5.78
C GLN A 179 9.41 14.47 4.65
N GLY A 180 8.96 14.43 3.40
CA GLY A 180 9.80 14.27 2.21
C GLY A 180 9.91 12.84 1.69
N GLY A 181 9.30 11.88 2.36
CA GLY A 181 9.13 10.51 1.88
C GLY A 181 7.84 10.32 1.08
N THR A 182 7.80 9.20 0.36
CA THR A 182 6.63 8.75 -0.40
C THR A 182 6.24 7.36 0.05
N ILE A 183 4.99 7.20 0.48
CA ILE A 183 4.40 5.91 0.81
C ILE A 183 3.58 5.44 -0.39
N THR A 184 3.80 4.19 -0.80
CA THR A 184 2.87 3.48 -1.69
C THR A 184 1.92 2.68 -0.83
N TYR A 185 0.63 2.93 -0.99
CA TYR A 185 -0.45 2.24 -0.29
C TYR A 185 -1.07 1.16 -1.18
N LYS A 186 -1.72 0.21 -0.52
CA LYS A 186 -2.67 -0.70 -1.14
C LYS A 186 -3.97 -0.72 -0.33
N PHE A 187 -5.06 -1.02 -1.01
CA PHE A 187 -6.38 -1.12 -0.43
C PHE A 187 -6.93 -2.51 -0.69
N THR A 188 -7.10 -3.29 0.37
CA THR A 188 -7.41 -4.72 0.27
C THR A 188 -8.59 -5.07 1.17
N ASN A 189 -9.50 -5.88 0.65
CA ASN A 189 -10.58 -6.48 1.43
C ASN A 189 -9.99 -7.36 2.56
N GLN A 190 -10.61 -7.38 3.74
CA GLN A 190 -10.17 -8.17 4.90
C GLN A 190 -10.92 -9.50 5.00
#